data_AF-A0A848VC78-F1
#
_entry.id   AF-A0A848VC78-F1
#
_cell.length_a   1.000
_cell.length_b   1.000
_cell.length_c   1.000
_cell.angle_alpha   90.00
_cell.angle_beta   90.00
_cell.angle_gamma   90.00
#
_symmetry.space_group_name_H-M   'P 1'
#
loop_
_entity.id
_entity.type
_entity.pdbx_description
1 polymer ?
#
loop_
_entity_poly.entity_id
_entity_poly.type
_entity_poly.pdbx_seq_one_letter_code
_entity_poly.pdbx_strand_id
1 'polypeptide(L)' 'VAGGSLLLIPLSCGLFGIPNEIAMQVVAVGFIISVVQDSAETGLNSSTDVVFTAAVSGYRR' A
#
# COMPACT_ATOMS: atom_id res chain seq x y z
N VAL A 1 1.45 -0.26 6.64
CA VAL A 1 2.04 0.99 7.24
C VAL A 1 2.99 1.65 6.25
N ALA A 2 2.81 2.95 6.00
CA ALA A 2 3.66 3.77 5.13
C ALA A 2 5.16 3.54 5.42
N GLY A 3 5.84 2.88 4.49
CA GLY A 3 7.19 2.37 4.70
C GLY A 3 8.23 3.47 4.82
N GLY A 4 9.33 3.18 5.53
CA GLY A 4 10.49 4.07 5.64
C GLY A 4 11.11 4.46 4.28
N SER A 5 10.75 3.77 3.21
CA SER A 5 11.09 4.10 1.82
C SER A 5 10.51 5.45 1.35
N LEU A 6 9.39 5.93 1.89
CA LEU A 6 8.86 7.25 1.52
C LEU A 6 9.78 8.40 1.97
N LEU A 7 10.58 8.20 3.03
CA LEU A 7 11.59 9.16 3.47
C LEU A 7 12.85 9.16 2.59
N LEU A 8 13.01 8.18 1.70
CA LEU A 8 14.11 8.16 0.73
C LEU A 8 13.84 9.08 -0.46
N ILE A 9 12.58 9.47 -0.69
CA ILE A 9 12.20 10.33 -1.81
C ILE A 9 12.87 11.71 -1.70
N PRO A 10 12.79 12.46 -0.58
CA PRO A 10 13.48 13.74 -0.44
C PRO A 10 15.02 13.61 -0.52
N LEU A 11 15.57 12.52 0.01
CA LEU A 11 17.01 12.24 -0.04
C LEU A 11 17.49 12.10 -1.49
N SER A 12 16.82 11.27 -2.29
CA SER A 12 17.14 11.09 -3.71
C SER A 12 16.88 12.36 -4.53
N CYS A 13 15.75 13.06 -4.29
CA CYS A 13 15.45 14.33 -4.95
C CYS A 13 16.54 15.38 -4.72
N GLY A 14 17.11 15.45 -3.51
CA GLY A 14 18.23 16.34 -3.19
C GLY A 14 19.49 16.08 -4.03
N LEU A 15 19.79 14.81 -4.37
CA LEU A 15 20.94 14.46 -5.20
C LEU A 15 20.81 14.92 -6.66
N PHE A 16 19.58 15.09 -7.15
CA PHE A 16 19.28 15.53 -8.52
C PHE A 16 18.88 17.01 -8.61
N GLY A 17 18.98 17.77 -7.51
CA GLY A 17 18.62 19.19 -7.48
C GLY A 17 17.12 19.44 -7.63
N ILE A 18 16.27 18.47 -7.29
CA ILE A 18 14.82 18.59 -7.36
C ILE A 18 14.33 19.42 -6.15
N PRO A 19 13.47 20.44 -6.36
CA PRO A 19 12.92 21.24 -5.27
C PRO A 19 12.16 20.41 -4.24
N ASN A 20 12.25 20.80 -2.97
CA ASN A 20 11.65 20.03 -1.87
C ASN A 20 10.10 20.05 -1.95
N GLU A 21 9.51 21.11 -2.47
CA GLU A 21 8.07 21.21 -2.70
C GLU A 21 7.59 20.11 -3.67
N ILE A 22 8.37 19.81 -4.71
CA ILE A 22 8.09 18.74 -5.68
C ILE A 22 8.34 17.37 -5.03
N ALA A 23 9.45 17.21 -4.29
CA ALA A 23 9.74 15.97 -3.57
C ALA A 23 8.60 15.59 -2.61
N MET A 24 8.04 16.56 -1.88
CA MET A 24 6.93 16.35 -0.95
C MET A 24 5.62 16.01 -1.66
N GLN A 25 5.38 16.50 -2.88
CA GLN A 25 4.24 16.06 -3.69
C GLN A 25 4.37 14.56 -4.06
N VAL A 26 5.57 14.11 -4.43
CA VAL A 26 5.82 12.70 -4.75
C VAL A 26 5.65 11.81 -3.51
N VAL A 27 6.10 12.27 -2.34
CA VAL A 27 5.84 11.59 -1.05
C VAL A 27 4.34 11.44 -0.80
N ALA A 28 3.54 12.50 -1.04
CA ALA A 28 2.09 12.45 -0.86
C ALA A 28 1.42 11.43 -1.80
N VAL A 29 1.84 11.37 -3.06
CA VAL A 29 1.37 10.35 -4.02
C VAL A 29 1.73 8.95 -3.54
N GLY A 30 2.99 8.74 -3.12
CA GLY A 30 3.45 7.45 -2.60
C GLY A 30 2.68 7.00 -1.35
N PHE A 31 2.33 7.95 -0.47
CA PHE A 31 1.49 7.66 0.70
C PHE A 31 0.09 7.19 0.29
N ILE A 32 -0.58 7.90 -0.64
CA ILE A 32 -1.92 7.51 -1.11
C ILE A 32 -1.90 6.11 -1.73
N ILE A 33 -0.92 5.83 -2.59
CA ILE A 33 -0.75 4.50 -3.21
C ILE A 33 -0.57 3.44 -2.13
N SER A 34 0.25 3.70 -1.10
CA SER A 34 0.50 2.74 -0.03
C SER A 34 -0.77 2.37 0.75
N VAL A 35 -1.67 3.33 0.99
CA VAL A 35 -2.94 3.08 1.69
C VAL A 35 -3.87 2.23 0.83
N VAL A 36 -3.99 2.57 -0.46
CA VAL A 36 -4.84 1.83 -1.40
C VAL A 36 -4.33 0.40 -1.56
N GLN A 37 -3.01 0.23 -1.72
CA GLN A 37 -2.39 -1.08 -1.84
C GLN A 37 -2.60 -1.94 -0.58
N ASP A 38 -2.31 -1.41 0.61
CA ASP A 38 -2.44 -2.15 1.88
C ASP A 38 -3.88 -2.61 2.11
N SER A 39 -4.85 -1.76 1.76
CA SER A 39 -6.28 -2.08 1.83
C SER A 39 -6.68 -3.18 0.84
N ALA A 40 -6.19 -3.11 -0.40
CA ALA A 40 -6.47 -4.11 -1.42
C ALA A 40 -5.77 -5.45 -1.11
N GLU A 41 -4.52 -5.41 -0.66
CA GLU A 41 -3.72 -6.57 -0.24
C GLU A 41 -4.38 -7.25 0.97
N THR A 42 -4.79 -6.49 1.98
CA THR A 42 -5.53 -7.02 3.13
C THR A 42 -6.88 -7.59 2.72
N GLY A 43 -7.61 -6.91 1.84
CA GLY A 43 -8.90 -7.38 1.33
C GLY A 43 -8.78 -8.69 0.57
N LEU A 44 -7.80 -8.80 -0.34
CA LEU A 44 -7.55 -10.03 -1.09
C LEU A 44 -7.04 -11.16 -0.18
N ASN A 45 -6.08 -10.87 0.69
CA ASN A 45 -5.52 -11.87 1.61
C ASN A 45 -6.59 -12.42 2.57
N SER A 46 -7.54 -11.60 3.01
CA SER A 46 -8.65 -12.04 3.88
C SER A 46 -9.88 -12.58 3.11
N SER A 47 -10.01 -12.29 1.81
CA SER A 47 -11.14 -12.78 1.00
C SER A 47 -11.14 -14.30 0.83
N THR A 48 -9.96 -14.93 0.83
CA THR A 48 -9.83 -16.39 0.75
C THR A 48 -10.40 -17.06 2.00
N ASP A 49 -10.32 -16.42 3.17
CA ASP A 49 -10.89 -16.96 4.41
C ASP A 49 -12.41 -17.06 4.33
N VAL A 50 -13.06 -16.08 3.70
CA VAL A 50 -14.52 -16.07 3.48
C VAL A 50 -14.92 -17.18 2.50
N VAL A 51 -14.23 -17.30 1.37
CA VAL A 51 -14.51 -18.36 0.37
C VAL A 51 -14.28 -19.75 0.96
N PHE A 52 -13.18 -19.93 1.70
CA PHE A 52 -12.85 -21.19 2.37
C PHE A 52 -13.90 -21.57 3.41
N THR A 53 -14.30 -20.61 4.27
CA THR A 53 -15.38 -20.81 5.26
C THR A 53 -16.71 -21.18 4.58
N ALA A 54 -17.06 -20.52 3.49
CA ALA A 54 -18.28 -20.80 2.73
C ALA A 54 -18.25 -22.20 2.08
N ALA A 55 -17.13 -22.63 1.52
CA ALA A 55 -16.97 -23.97 0.93
C ALA A 55 -17.09 -25.08 1.99
N VAL A 56 -16.42 -24.93 3.13
CA VAL A 56 -16.48 -25.90 4.25
C VAL A 56 -17.89 -25.97 4.84
N SER A 57 -18.56 -24.83 5.01
CA SER A 57 -19.93 -24.78 5.55
C SER A 57 -20.97 -25.33 4.56
N GLY A 58 -20.78 -25.10 3.26
CA GLY A 58 -21.64 -25.61 2.18
C GLY A 58 -21.52 -27.12 1.97
N TYR A 59 -20.36 -27.70 2.25
CA TYR A 59 -20.10 -29.15 2.15
C TYR A 59 -20.85 -30.00 3.20
N ARG A 60 -21.50 -29.36 4.20
CA ARG A 60 -22.36 -30.04 5.20
C ARG A 60 -23.86 -29.99 4.87
N ARG A 61 -24.24 -29.76 3.63
CA ARG A 61 -25.60 -30.07 3.10
C ARG A 61 -25.49 -31.16 2.05
#